data_AF-A0A356EAL6-F1
#
_entry.id   AF-A0A356EAL6-F1
#
_cell.length_a   1.000
_cell.length_b   1.000
_cell.length_c   1.000
_cell.angle_alpha   90.00
_cell.angle_beta   90.00
_cell.angle_gamma   90.00
#
_symmetry.space_group_name_H-M   'P 1'
#
loop_
_entity.id
_entity.type
_entity.pdbx_description
1 polymer ?
#
loop_
_entity_poly.entity_id
_entity_poly.type
_entity_poly.pdbx_seq_one_letter_code
_entity_poly.pdbx_strand_id
1 'polypeptide(L)' 'MIGLVGRKVGMTRVFNEDGVSIPVTVIEIEANR' A
#
# COMPACT_ATOMS: atom_id res chain seq x y z
N MET A 1 19.15 -5.04 6.00
CA MET A 1 17.98 -4.35 5.42
C MET A 1 17.39 -3.48 6.53
N ILE A 2 17.16 -2.19 6.26
CA ILE A 2 16.44 -1.30 7.19
C ILE A 2 15.00 -1.12 6.69
N GLY A 3 14.04 -1.06 7.61
CA GLY A 3 12.63 -0.83 7.30
C GLY A 3 12.29 0.65 7.21
N LEU A 4 11.07 0.95 6.74
CA LEU A 4 10.48 2.29 6.73
C LEU A 4 9.35 2.37 7.77
N VAL A 5 9.02 3.59 8.21
CA VAL A 5 7.87 3.85 9.09
C VAL A 5 6.79 4.48 8.21
N GLY A 6 5.58 3.93 8.29
CA GLY A 6 4.46 4.37 7.47
C GLY A 6 3.16 4.45 8.26
N ARG A 7 2.20 5.21 7.72
CA ARG A 7 0.86 5.34 8.28
C ARG A 7 -0.14 4.52 7.46
N LYS A 8 -0.96 3.71 8.12
CA LYS A 8 -2.09 3.04 7.46
C LYS A 8 -3.14 4.08 7.07
N VAL A 9 -3.35 4.25 5.77
CA VAL A 9 -4.37 5.18 5.24
C VAL A 9 -5.72 4.50 5.13
N GLY A 10 -5.75 3.23 4.73
CA GLY A 10 -6.99 2.50 4.55
C GLY A 10 -6.81 1.23 3.73
N MET A 11 -7.93 0.74 3.19
CA MET A 11 -7.97 -0.42 2.31
C MET A 11 -8.73 -0.07 1.04
N THR A 12 -8.26 -0.59 -0.08
CA THR A 12 -8.91 -0.46 -1.39
C THR A 12 -8.64 -1.72 -2.23
N ARG A 13 -8.95 -1.70 -3.51
CA ARG A 13 -8.62 -2.76 -4.47
C ARG A 13 -7.94 -2.18 -5.70
N VAL A 14 -7.07 -2.98 -6.33
CA VAL A 14 -6.49 -2.71 -7.64
C VAL A 14 -6.91 -3.84 -8.58
N PHE A 15 -7.37 -3.49 -9.77
CA PHE A 15 -7.64 -4.46 -10.82
C PHE A 15 -6.37 -4.64 -11.66
N ASN A 16 -5.95 -5.88 -11.88
CA ASN A 16 -4.88 -6.17 -12.84
C ASN A 16 -5.44 -6.28 -14.28
N GLU A 17 -4.55 -6.50 -15.26
CA GLU A 17 -4.92 -6.60 -16.68
C GLU A 17 -5.89 -7.75 -16.98
N ASP A 18 -5.85 -8.83 -16.18
CA ASP A 18 -6.78 -9.97 -16.29
C ASP A 18 -8.16 -9.67 -15.66
N GLY A 19 -8.37 -8.47 -15.12
CA GLY A 19 -9.61 -8.07 -14.45
C GLY A 19 -9.75 -8.60 -13.01
N VAL A 20 -8.70 -9.16 -12.42
CA VAL A 20 -8.71 -9.67 -11.05
C VAL A 20 -8.63 -8.51 -10.05
N SER A 21 -9.61 -8.43 -9.15
CA SER A 21 -9.66 -7.47 -8.04
C SER A 21 -8.76 -7.91 -6.88
N ILE A 22 -7.61 -7.27 -6.70
CA ILE A 22 -6.68 -7.55 -5.61
C ILE A 22 -6.94 -6.59 -4.44
N PRO A 23 -7.35 -7.08 -3.25
CA PRO A 23 -7.51 -6.23 -2.08
C PRO A 23 -6.15 -5.82 -1.51
N VAL A 24 -5.98 -4.54 -1.20
CA VAL A 24 -4.70 -3.99 -0.72
C VAL A 24 -4.90 -3.06 0.48
N THR A 25 -3.87 -3.00 1.34
CA THR A 25 -3.76 -1.94 2.37
C THR A 25 -2.90 -0.83 1.83
N VAL A 26 -3.37 0.41 1.93
CA VAL A 26 -2.61 1.60 1.53
C VAL A 26 -1.79 2.08 2.72
N ILE A 27 -0.48 2.15 2.54
CA ILE A 27 0.47 2.69 3.52
C ILE A 27 1.09 3.95 2.91
N GLU A 28 0.92 5.07 3.58
CA GLU A 28 1.60 6.34 3.24
C GLU A 28 2.97 6.37 3.92
N ILE A 29 3.99 6.74 3.15
CA ILE A 29 5.37 6.83 3.60
C ILE A 29 5.83 8.27 3.44
N GLU A 30 6.28 8.88 4.54
CA GLU A 30 7.03 10.13 4.54
C GLU A 30 8.53 9.84 4.76
N ALA A 31 9.39 10.85 4.58
CA ALA A 31 10.83 10.67 4.78
C ALA A 31 11.15 10.38 6.27
N ASN A 32 11.69 9.18 6.53
CA ASN A 32 12.26 8.83 7.83
C ASN A 32 13.51 9.69 8.10
N ARG A 33 13.50 10.47 9.19
CA ARG A 33 14.62 11.31 9.65
C ARG A 33 15.15 10.82 10.99
#